data_AF-A0A7V9GBU3-F1
#
_entry.id   AF-A0A7V9GBU3-F1
#
_cell.length_a   1.000
_cell.length_b   1.000
_cell.length_c   1.000
_cell.angle_alpha   90.00
_cell.angle_beta   90.00
_cell.angle_gamma   90.00
#
_symmetry.space_group_name_H-M   'P 1'
#
loop_
_entity.id
_entity.type
_entity.pdbx_description
1 polymer ?
#
loop_
_entity_poly.entity_id
_entity_poly.type
_entity_poly.pdbx_seq_one_letter_code
_entity_poly.pdbx_strand_id
1 'polypeptide(L)'
;VARGTKFKAGEAIGTLNAMNHVHLIAGRSGAEMNALDALTFPNITDKAAPKIEKVSLFDENWREIETENTQKRIKLYGKTRIVVRAFDQMDDNADRRKLGVYQLGYQILKGEMPIIDKRETISFARLPDSEAIKIVYAKESKAGTTGETVFNYIVTNQMGGDTAREDFLDAIKLENGNYVLRVFAADFFGNQTSQDIEFTIEN
;
A
#
# COMPACT_ATOMS: atom_id res chain seq x y z
N VAL A 1 16.65 15.02 24.83
CA VAL A 1 17.94 14.33 24.54
C VAL A 1 18.81 15.25 23.71
N ALA A 2 20.07 15.48 24.09
CA ALA A 2 20.98 16.34 23.33
C ALA A 2 21.51 15.61 22.09
N ARG A 3 21.94 16.36 21.07
CA ARG A 3 22.59 15.77 19.90
C ARG A 3 23.90 15.10 20.33
N GLY A 4 24.13 13.86 19.90
CA GLY A 4 25.33 13.08 20.24
C GLY A 4 25.25 12.28 21.54
N THR A 5 24.12 12.31 22.25
CA THR A 5 23.88 11.39 23.38
C THR A 5 23.91 9.94 22.89
N LYS A 6 24.68 9.10 23.57
CA LYS A 6 24.75 7.65 23.33
C LYS A 6 23.97 6.92 24.40
N PHE A 7 23.28 5.86 24.02
CA PHE A 7 22.51 5.00 24.91
C PHE A 7 22.93 3.55 24.73
N LYS A 8 22.81 2.75 25.79
CA LYS A 8 22.84 1.29 25.68
C LYS A 8 21.45 0.76 25.38
N ALA A 9 21.37 -0.42 24.75
CA ALA A 9 20.10 -1.10 24.55
C ALA A 9 19.40 -1.33 25.90
N GLY A 10 18.13 -0.94 26.00
CA GLY A 10 17.32 -1.03 27.22
C GLY A 10 17.37 0.20 28.14
N GLU A 11 18.21 1.21 27.87
CA GLU A 11 18.18 2.47 28.63
C GLU A 11 16.93 3.30 28.31
N ALA A 12 16.33 3.90 29.34
CA ALA A 12 15.22 4.82 29.17
C ALA A 12 15.70 6.13 28.50
N ILE A 13 15.17 6.42 27.32
CA ILE A 13 15.56 7.60 26.51
C ILE A 13 14.61 8.81 26.68
N GLY A 14 13.55 8.65 27.47
CA GLY A 14 12.58 9.72 27.74
C GLY A 14 11.29 9.20 28.37
N THR A 15 10.34 10.12 28.56
CA THR A 15 8.96 9.82 28.98
C THR A 15 8.01 10.11 27.83
N LEU A 16 6.89 9.38 27.78
CA LEU A 16 5.86 9.60 26.78
C LEU A 16 4.90 10.72 27.21
N ASN A 17 4.34 11.44 26.25
CA ASN A 17 3.21 12.34 26.51
C ASN A 17 1.92 11.54 26.71
N ALA A 18 0.80 12.21 27.01
CA ALA A 18 -0.50 11.56 27.21
C ALA A 18 -1.02 10.76 26.01
N MET A 19 -0.42 10.91 24.82
CA MET A 19 -0.75 10.17 23.62
C MET A 19 0.10 8.88 23.48
N ASN A 20 1.04 8.64 24.39
CA ASN A 20 1.93 7.49 24.42
C ASN A 20 2.63 7.20 23.07
N HIS A 21 3.04 8.25 22.34
CA HIS A 21 3.73 8.11 21.05
C HIS A 21 5.04 8.90 21.00
N VAL A 22 5.99 8.41 20.20
CA VAL A 22 7.27 9.06 19.91
C VAL A 22 7.46 9.08 18.40
N HIS A 23 7.87 10.22 17.86
CA HIS A 23 8.39 10.29 16.50
C HIS A 23 9.87 9.95 16.53
N LEU A 24 10.25 8.88 15.83
CA LEU A 24 11.64 8.49 15.66
C LEU A 24 12.04 8.69 14.20
N ILE A 25 13.03 9.53 13.98
CA ILE A 25 13.58 9.82 12.66
C ILE A 25 15.01 9.26 12.63
N ALA A 26 15.28 8.35 11.69
CA ALA A 26 16.62 7.86 11.42
C ALA A 26 17.18 8.55 10.18
N GLY A 27 18.46 8.92 10.21
CA GLY A 27 19.14 9.58 9.09
C GLY A 27 19.37 11.08 9.29
N ARG A 28 19.88 11.73 8.25
CA ARG A 28 20.11 13.18 8.21
C ARG A 28 18.86 13.86 7.66
N SER A 29 18.70 15.15 7.94
CA SER A 29 17.60 15.92 7.34
C SER A 29 17.67 15.87 5.81
N GLY A 30 16.58 15.49 5.15
CA GLY A 30 16.49 15.30 3.70
C GLY A 30 17.05 13.96 3.18
N ALA A 31 17.48 13.08 4.07
CA ALA A 31 17.95 11.73 3.77
C ALA A 31 17.50 10.76 4.89
N GLU A 32 16.27 10.98 5.37
CA GLU A 32 15.62 10.14 6.36
C GLU A 32 15.34 8.76 5.77
N MET A 33 15.48 7.74 6.61
CA MET A 33 15.25 6.34 6.27
C MET A 33 14.27 5.72 7.26
N ASN A 34 13.68 4.59 6.89
CA ASN A 34 12.83 3.85 7.81
C ASN A 34 13.63 3.48 9.06
N ALA A 35 13.19 3.94 10.23
CA ALA A 35 13.88 3.70 11.49
C ALA A 35 13.97 2.20 11.80
N LEU A 36 12.98 1.40 11.38
CA LEU A 36 12.98 -0.05 11.56
C LEU A 36 14.04 -0.76 10.71
N ASP A 37 14.48 -0.14 9.61
CA ASP A 37 15.56 -0.65 8.76
C ASP A 37 16.94 -0.19 9.28
N ALA A 38 17.01 1.06 9.74
CA ALA A 38 18.28 1.69 10.11
C ALA A 38 18.78 1.38 11.52
N LEU A 39 17.88 0.97 12.43
CA LEU A 39 18.17 0.80 13.85
C LEU A 39 17.85 -0.63 14.29
N THR A 40 18.67 -1.16 15.21
CA THR A 40 18.40 -2.46 15.83
C THR A 40 17.48 -2.27 17.04
N PHE A 41 16.23 -2.69 16.92
CA PHE A 41 15.30 -2.79 18.04
C PHE A 41 15.26 -4.22 18.57
N PRO A 42 15.79 -4.48 19.78
CA PRO A 42 15.66 -5.81 20.37
C PRO A 42 14.19 -6.12 20.64
N ASN A 43 13.77 -7.36 20.32
CA ASN A 43 12.43 -7.89 20.57
C ASN A 43 11.29 -7.21 19.80
N ILE A 44 11.57 -6.51 18.70
CA ILE A 44 10.50 -6.12 17.78
C ILE A 44 10.19 -7.30 16.85
N THR A 45 8.92 -7.67 16.77
CA THR A 45 8.40 -8.66 15.83
C THR A 45 7.01 -8.20 15.40
N ASP A 46 6.62 -8.61 14.21
CA ASP A 46 5.26 -8.43 13.73
C ASP A 46 4.83 -9.66 12.95
N LYS A 47 3.64 -10.18 13.23
CA LYS A 47 3.04 -11.32 12.54
C LYS A 47 1.68 -10.97 11.93
N ALA A 48 1.18 -9.76 12.19
CA ALA A 48 -0.08 -9.31 11.65
C ALA A 48 0.13 -8.91 10.18
N ALA A 49 -0.46 -9.69 9.26
CA ALA A 49 -0.44 -9.31 7.85
C ALA A 49 -1.32 -8.09 7.60
N PRO A 50 -0.99 -7.26 6.58
CA PRO A 50 -1.88 -6.20 6.14
C PRO A 50 -3.27 -6.72 5.78
N LYS A 51 -4.26 -5.84 5.84
CA LYS A 51 -5.63 -6.14 5.45
C LYS A 51 -6.02 -5.35 4.22
N ILE A 52 -6.51 -6.04 3.19
CA ILE A 52 -7.22 -5.42 2.06
C ILE A 52 -8.71 -5.41 2.40
N GLU A 53 -9.32 -4.22 2.41
CA GLU A 53 -10.74 -4.03 2.74
C GLU A 53 -11.61 -3.96 1.48
N LYS A 54 -11.12 -3.32 0.42
CA LYS A 54 -11.84 -3.16 -0.85
C LYS A 54 -10.84 -3.04 -1.98
N VAL A 55 -11.19 -3.62 -3.13
CA VAL A 55 -10.53 -3.31 -4.40
C VAL A 55 -11.59 -2.75 -5.33
N SER A 56 -11.32 -1.58 -5.90
CA SER A 56 -12.24 -0.83 -6.76
C SER A 56 -11.54 -0.53 -8.08
N LEU A 57 -12.28 -0.59 -9.17
CA LEU A 57 -11.77 -0.36 -10.52
C LEU A 57 -12.39 0.91 -11.06
N PHE A 58 -11.58 1.75 -11.70
CA PHE A 58 -12.03 3.00 -12.28
C PHE A 58 -11.51 3.14 -13.70
N ASP A 59 -12.26 3.78 -14.58
CA ASP A 59 -11.74 4.18 -15.88
C ASP A 59 -10.74 5.36 -15.76
N GLU A 60 -10.20 5.80 -16.89
CA GLU A 60 -9.31 6.95 -17.00
C GLU A 60 -9.94 8.29 -16.55
N ASN A 61 -11.27 8.36 -16.45
CA ASN A 61 -12.05 9.53 -16.03
C ASN A 61 -12.58 9.40 -14.59
N TRP A 62 -12.08 8.45 -13.80
CA TRP A 62 -12.52 8.18 -12.42
C TRP A 62 -13.98 7.74 -12.28
N ARG A 63 -14.55 7.14 -13.33
CA ARG A 63 -15.85 6.47 -13.24
C ARG A 63 -15.62 5.07 -12.70
N GLU A 64 -16.31 4.72 -11.62
CA GLU A 64 -16.23 3.37 -11.05
C GLU A 64 -16.77 2.37 -12.07
N ILE A 65 -15.99 1.33 -12.34
CA ILE A 65 -16.39 0.18 -13.14
C ILE A 65 -17.08 -0.77 -12.17
N GLU A 66 -18.37 -1.03 -12.41
CA GLU A 66 -19.22 -1.77 -11.49
C GLU A 66 -18.59 -3.11 -11.05
N THR A 67 -18.24 -3.19 -9.77
CA THR A 67 -17.82 -4.43 -9.09
C THR A 67 -18.95 -5.03 -8.25
N GLU A 68 -20.16 -4.48 -8.33
CA GLU A 68 -21.21 -4.64 -7.30
C GLU A 68 -22.00 -5.97 -7.35
N ASN A 69 -21.69 -6.88 -8.27
CA ASN A 69 -22.43 -8.14 -8.34
C ASN A 69 -21.51 -9.35 -8.56
N THR A 70 -21.44 -10.24 -7.59
CA THR A 70 -20.73 -11.53 -7.70
C THR A 70 -21.28 -12.43 -8.81
N GLN A 71 -22.47 -12.14 -9.36
CA GLN A 71 -23.08 -12.86 -10.48
C GLN A 71 -22.82 -12.23 -11.85
N LYS A 72 -22.39 -10.95 -11.93
CA LYS A 72 -22.02 -10.30 -13.19
C LYS A 72 -20.52 -10.10 -13.22
N ARG A 73 -19.85 -10.68 -14.22
CA ARG A 73 -18.41 -10.47 -14.39
C ARG A 73 -18.13 -9.01 -14.75
N ILE A 74 -17.16 -8.42 -14.07
CA ILE A 74 -16.62 -7.09 -14.38
C ILE A 74 -16.12 -7.12 -15.82
N LYS A 75 -16.50 -6.13 -16.62
CA LYS A 75 -15.99 -5.96 -17.98
C LYS A 75 -15.02 -4.80 -18.01
N LEU A 76 -13.79 -5.06 -18.43
CA LEU A 76 -12.78 -4.01 -18.60
C LEU A 76 -12.64 -3.65 -20.07
N TYR A 77 -12.50 -2.35 -20.32
CA TYR A 77 -12.21 -1.77 -21.62
C TYR A 77 -11.21 -0.63 -21.43
N GLY A 78 -10.28 -0.49 -22.38
CA GLY A 78 -9.31 0.60 -22.36
C GLY A 78 -8.46 0.64 -21.09
N LYS A 79 -8.14 1.86 -20.64
CA LYS A 79 -7.31 2.10 -19.46
C LYS A 79 -8.13 2.04 -18.18
N THR A 80 -7.65 1.24 -17.24
CA THR A 80 -8.27 1.03 -15.92
C THR A 80 -7.27 1.37 -14.82
N ARG A 81 -7.72 2.11 -13.81
CA ARG A 81 -7.05 2.29 -12.52
C ARG A 81 -7.51 1.23 -11.55
N ILE A 82 -6.57 0.67 -10.80
CA ILE A 82 -6.85 -0.26 -9.71
C ILE A 82 -6.63 0.50 -8.40
N VAL A 83 -7.69 0.66 -7.62
CA VAL A 83 -7.63 1.31 -6.32
C VAL A 83 -7.85 0.28 -5.22
N VAL A 84 -6.91 0.20 -4.29
CA VAL A 84 -6.93 -0.75 -3.17
C VAL A 84 -7.08 0.01 -1.87
N ARG A 85 -8.16 -0.24 -1.14
CA ARG A 85 -8.27 0.15 0.25
C ARG A 85 -7.58 -0.91 1.10
N ALA A 86 -6.46 -0.56 1.70
CA ALA A 86 -5.70 -1.46 2.55
C ALA A 86 -5.08 -0.72 3.71
N PHE A 87 -4.81 -1.44 4.78
CA PHE A 87 -4.07 -0.91 5.91
C PHE A 87 -3.24 -2.01 6.55
N ASP A 88 -2.26 -1.59 7.33
CA ASP A 88 -1.41 -2.46 8.12
C ASP A 88 -1.65 -2.24 9.61
N GLN A 89 -1.26 -3.21 10.44
CA GLN A 89 -1.24 -3.11 11.90
C GLN A 89 -0.10 -3.95 12.44
N MET A 90 0.61 -3.42 13.43
CA MET A 90 1.53 -4.24 14.23
C MET A 90 0.76 -5.16 15.17
N ASP A 91 1.40 -6.25 15.59
CA ASP A 91 0.99 -7.08 16.73
C ASP A 91 0.47 -6.21 17.91
N ASP A 92 -0.64 -6.63 18.50
CA ASP A 92 -1.33 -5.99 19.65
C ASP A 92 -1.80 -4.53 19.44
N ASN A 93 -1.76 -3.99 18.22
CA ASN A 93 -2.45 -2.72 17.94
C ASN A 93 -3.95 -2.86 18.14
N ALA A 94 -4.58 -1.84 18.74
CA ALA A 94 -6.04 -1.76 18.78
C ALA A 94 -6.62 -1.73 17.35
N ASP A 95 -7.70 -2.46 17.09
CA ASP A 95 -8.37 -2.58 15.77
C ASP A 95 -8.62 -1.25 15.04
N ARG A 96 -8.86 -0.18 15.80
CA ARG A 96 -9.08 1.17 15.25
C ARG A 96 -7.82 1.82 14.67
N ARG A 97 -6.62 1.36 15.03
CA ARG A 97 -5.33 1.93 14.60
C ARG A 97 -4.91 1.28 13.29
N LYS A 98 -5.14 1.99 12.20
CA LYS A 98 -4.73 1.62 10.84
C LYS A 98 -3.44 2.34 10.47
N LEU A 99 -2.43 1.59 10.06
CA LEU A 99 -1.17 2.10 9.52
C LEU A 99 -1.18 2.02 7.99
N GLY A 100 -0.34 2.84 7.34
CA GLY A 100 -0.08 2.66 5.91
C GLY A 100 0.66 1.34 5.67
N VAL A 101 0.40 0.69 4.55
CA VAL A 101 1.12 -0.55 4.18
C VAL A 101 2.51 -0.20 3.65
N TYR A 102 3.44 -1.16 3.71
CA TYR A 102 4.80 -0.95 3.26
C TYR A 102 4.95 -1.05 1.74
N GLN A 103 4.31 -2.05 1.13
CA GLN A 103 4.38 -2.32 -0.30
C GLN A 103 3.01 -2.75 -0.85
N LEU A 104 2.72 -2.37 -2.09
CA LEU A 104 1.57 -2.87 -2.86
C LEU A 104 1.97 -3.24 -4.28
N GLY A 105 1.13 -4.09 -4.88
CA GLY A 105 1.22 -4.39 -6.28
C GLY A 105 0.07 -5.24 -6.78
N TYR A 106 0.19 -5.66 -8.03
CA TYR A 106 -0.79 -6.54 -8.65
C TYR A 106 -0.17 -7.50 -9.67
N GLN A 107 -0.97 -8.48 -10.04
CA GLN A 107 -0.69 -9.48 -11.06
C GLN A 107 -1.97 -9.74 -11.87
N ILE A 108 -1.84 -10.08 -13.15
CA ILE A 108 -2.96 -10.53 -13.99
C ILE A 108 -2.74 -11.97 -14.40
N LEU A 109 -3.73 -12.82 -14.13
CA LEU A 109 -3.72 -14.24 -14.44
C LEU A 109 -4.80 -14.57 -15.48
N LYS A 110 -4.54 -15.57 -16.34
CA LYS A 110 -5.53 -16.22 -17.20
C LYS A 110 -5.58 -17.69 -16.78
N GLY A 111 -6.60 -18.05 -16.00
CA GLY A 111 -6.55 -19.27 -15.17
C GLY A 111 -5.44 -19.14 -14.12
N GLU A 112 -4.56 -20.13 -14.02
CA GLU A 112 -3.40 -20.11 -13.12
C GLU A 112 -2.15 -19.45 -13.75
N MET A 113 -2.20 -19.12 -15.05
CA MET A 113 -1.03 -18.62 -15.78
C MET A 113 -0.91 -17.09 -15.63
N PRO A 114 0.25 -16.55 -15.21
CA PRO A 114 0.47 -15.11 -15.21
C PRO A 114 0.68 -14.58 -16.62
N ILE A 115 -0.14 -13.60 -17.01
CA ILE A 115 0.00 -12.84 -18.27
C ILE A 115 0.67 -11.50 -18.01
N ILE A 116 0.42 -10.92 -16.83
CA ILE A 116 1.24 -9.87 -16.26
C ILE A 116 1.81 -10.44 -14.98
N ASP A 117 3.14 -10.56 -14.90
CA ASP A 117 3.83 -11.05 -13.69
C ASP A 117 3.54 -10.18 -12.48
N LYS A 118 3.81 -10.72 -11.28
CA LYS A 118 3.67 -10.00 -10.02
C LYS A 118 4.54 -8.74 -10.07
N ARG A 119 3.91 -7.56 -10.09
CA ARG A 119 4.58 -6.27 -10.12
C ARG A 119 4.39 -5.58 -8.79
N GLU A 120 5.49 -5.32 -8.09
CA GLU A 120 5.52 -4.30 -7.04
C GLU A 120 5.44 -2.94 -7.72
N THR A 121 4.36 -2.21 -7.44
CA THR A 121 4.12 -0.91 -8.06
C THR A 121 4.34 0.22 -7.08
N ILE A 122 4.06 0.00 -5.80
CA ILE A 122 4.22 1.01 -4.74
C ILE A 122 5.11 0.43 -3.65
N SER A 123 6.16 1.17 -3.30
CA SER A 123 7.12 0.80 -2.26
C SER A 123 7.47 2.02 -1.40
N PHE A 124 7.21 1.93 -0.10
CA PHE A 124 7.57 2.95 0.89
C PHE A 124 8.91 2.67 1.57
N ALA A 125 9.80 1.91 0.92
CA ALA A 125 11.16 1.68 1.39
C ALA A 125 11.98 2.97 1.55
N ARG A 126 11.63 4.01 0.79
CA ARG A 126 12.17 5.36 0.93
C ARG A 126 11.03 6.37 1.05
N LEU A 127 11.29 7.48 1.73
CA LEU A 127 10.32 8.57 1.81
C LEU A 127 10.12 9.15 0.39
N PRO A 128 8.90 9.11 -0.17
CA PRO A 128 8.64 9.66 -1.48
C PRO A 128 8.66 11.19 -1.45
N ASP A 129 8.98 11.82 -2.59
CA ASP A 129 8.75 13.26 -2.76
C ASP A 129 7.26 13.57 -2.63
N SER A 130 6.96 14.76 -2.12
CA SER A 130 5.63 15.33 -1.97
C SER A 130 4.77 15.27 -3.25
N GLU A 131 5.38 15.39 -4.43
CA GLU A 131 4.67 15.25 -5.71
C GLU A 131 4.23 13.80 -5.97
N ALA A 132 5.02 12.81 -5.57
CA ALA A 132 4.68 11.40 -5.70
C ALA A 132 3.45 11.03 -4.85
N ILE A 133 3.30 11.65 -3.67
CA ILE A 133 2.15 11.42 -2.78
C ILE A 133 0.83 11.74 -3.48
N LYS A 134 0.80 12.75 -4.36
CA LYS A 134 -0.41 13.19 -5.08
C LYS A 134 -0.99 12.13 -6.02
N ILE A 135 -0.16 11.18 -6.47
CA ILE A 135 -0.56 10.12 -7.39
C ILE A 135 -0.60 8.74 -6.73
N VAL A 136 -0.15 8.60 -5.48
CA VAL A 136 -0.21 7.31 -4.76
C VAL A 136 -1.58 7.09 -4.14
N TYR A 137 -2.17 8.13 -3.57
CA TYR A 137 -3.45 8.02 -2.86
C TYR A 137 -4.62 8.47 -3.74
N ALA A 138 -5.65 7.64 -3.82
CA ALA A 138 -6.91 7.98 -4.46
C ALA A 138 -7.73 8.94 -3.60
N LYS A 139 -8.74 9.55 -4.24
CA LYS A 139 -9.74 10.37 -3.56
C LYS A 139 -10.32 9.62 -2.35
N GLU A 140 -10.72 10.38 -1.33
CA GLU A 140 -11.28 9.88 -0.06
C GLU A 140 -10.29 9.19 0.88
N SER A 141 -9.00 9.11 0.53
CA SER A 141 -7.96 8.79 1.52
C SER A 141 -7.92 9.86 2.61
N LYS A 142 -7.81 9.42 3.87
CA LYS A 142 -7.85 10.27 5.06
C LYS A 142 -6.85 9.71 6.07
N ALA A 143 -5.90 10.53 6.49
CA ALA A 143 -5.02 10.23 7.62
C ALA A 143 -4.98 11.48 8.49
N GLY A 144 -5.36 11.34 9.76
CA GLY A 144 -5.46 12.47 10.68
C GLY A 144 -5.42 12.03 12.13
N THR A 145 -5.19 12.98 13.02
CA THR A 145 -5.10 12.75 14.47
C THR A 145 -6.42 12.28 15.08
N THR A 146 -7.55 12.66 14.48
CA THR A 146 -8.90 12.31 14.91
C THR A 146 -9.73 11.84 13.71
N GLY A 147 -10.73 11.00 13.98
CA GLY A 147 -11.63 10.47 12.95
C GLY A 147 -11.14 9.18 12.31
N GLU A 148 -11.78 8.81 11.21
CA GLU A 148 -11.48 7.59 10.47
C GLU A 148 -10.18 7.72 9.68
N THR A 149 -9.33 6.69 9.75
CA THR A 149 -8.15 6.56 8.90
C THR A 149 -8.46 5.62 7.74
N VAL A 150 -8.27 6.10 6.51
CA VAL A 150 -8.57 5.40 5.26
C VAL A 150 -7.40 5.60 4.31
N PHE A 151 -6.80 4.51 3.84
CA PHE A 151 -5.80 4.55 2.78
C PHE A 151 -6.34 3.86 1.54
N ASN A 152 -6.62 4.65 0.49
CA ASN A 152 -6.96 4.13 -0.83
C ASN A 152 -5.74 4.34 -1.74
N TYR A 153 -5.06 3.28 -2.14
CA TYR A 153 -3.86 3.34 -2.99
C TYR A 153 -4.23 3.14 -4.46
N ILE A 154 -3.68 3.95 -5.37
CA ILE A 154 -3.81 3.76 -6.81
C ILE A 154 -2.72 2.79 -7.25
N VAL A 155 -2.95 1.48 -7.07
CA VAL A 155 -1.95 0.42 -7.22
C VAL A 155 -1.49 0.23 -8.68
N THR A 156 -2.19 0.79 -9.67
CA THR A 156 -1.64 0.85 -11.03
C THR A 156 -0.44 1.79 -11.13
N ASN A 157 -0.43 2.88 -10.37
CA ASN A 157 0.64 3.88 -10.42
C ASN A 157 1.94 3.31 -9.85
N GLN A 158 3.07 3.80 -10.37
CA GLN A 158 4.38 3.38 -9.92
C GLN A 158 4.96 4.42 -8.97
N MET A 159 5.42 3.98 -7.81
CA MET A 159 6.15 4.78 -6.83
C MET A 159 7.18 3.91 -6.13
N GLY A 160 8.44 4.29 -6.23
CA GLY A 160 9.54 3.62 -5.54
C GLY A 160 10.84 4.38 -5.71
N GLY A 161 11.57 4.55 -4.61
CA GLY A 161 12.78 5.37 -4.58
C GLY A 161 12.49 6.80 -5.03
N ASP A 162 13.24 7.28 -6.03
CA ASP A 162 13.13 8.65 -6.55
C ASP A 162 12.16 8.76 -7.75
N THR A 163 11.42 7.68 -8.04
CA THR A 163 10.54 7.61 -9.21
C THR A 163 9.08 7.50 -8.81
N ALA A 164 8.25 8.33 -9.43
CA ALA A 164 6.81 8.24 -9.31
C ALA A 164 6.14 8.62 -10.64
N ARG A 165 5.20 7.80 -11.12
CA ARG A 165 4.44 8.06 -12.34
C ARG A 165 3.05 7.44 -12.30
N GLU A 166 2.11 8.11 -12.96
CA GLU A 166 0.80 7.54 -13.23
C GLU A 166 0.91 6.38 -14.23
N ASP A 167 0.10 5.35 -14.05
CA ASP A 167 -0.01 4.22 -14.97
C ASP A 167 -1.39 3.54 -14.88
N PHE A 168 -1.66 2.65 -15.83
CA PHE A 168 -2.94 2.00 -16.02
C PHE A 168 -2.78 0.53 -16.39
N LEU A 169 -3.76 -0.29 -15.99
CA LEU A 169 -4.00 -1.55 -16.68
C LEU A 169 -4.70 -1.23 -18.01
N ASP A 170 -4.05 -1.55 -19.12
CA ASP A 170 -4.58 -1.31 -20.46
C ASP A 170 -5.19 -2.61 -21.02
N ALA A 171 -6.51 -2.75 -20.90
CA ALA A 171 -7.24 -3.94 -21.29
C ALA A 171 -7.19 -4.21 -22.81
N ILE A 172 -6.93 -3.18 -23.64
CA ILE A 172 -6.82 -3.33 -25.10
C ILE A 172 -5.58 -4.17 -25.47
N LYS A 173 -4.57 -4.22 -24.60
CA LYS A 173 -3.36 -5.03 -24.81
C LYS A 173 -3.54 -6.51 -24.47
N LEU A 174 -4.71 -6.89 -23.97
CA LEU A 174 -5.03 -8.24 -23.57
C LEU A 174 -6.06 -8.83 -24.53
N GLU A 175 -5.91 -10.12 -24.85
CA GLU A 175 -6.87 -10.82 -25.70
C GLU A 175 -8.23 -10.96 -25.02
N ASN A 176 -9.29 -11.15 -25.80
CA ASN A 176 -10.61 -11.46 -25.28
C ASN A 176 -10.55 -12.74 -24.41
N GLY A 177 -11.21 -12.71 -23.25
CA GLY A 177 -11.17 -13.82 -22.31
C GLY A 177 -11.42 -13.42 -20.86
N ASN A 178 -11.30 -14.41 -19.99
CA ASN A 178 -11.49 -14.27 -18.54
C ASN A 178 -10.16 -14.22 -17.83
N TYR A 179 -10.05 -13.33 -16.87
CA TYR A 179 -8.83 -13.04 -16.14
C TYR A 179 -9.11 -12.89 -14.64
N VAL A 180 -8.05 -13.07 -13.85
CA VAL A 180 -8.02 -12.76 -12.43
C VAL A 180 -7.04 -11.61 -12.22
N LEU A 181 -7.52 -10.52 -11.65
CA LEU A 181 -6.69 -9.49 -11.05
C LEU A 181 -6.39 -9.92 -9.61
N ARG A 182 -5.12 -10.21 -9.33
CA ARG A 182 -4.64 -10.46 -7.96
C ARG A 182 -3.90 -9.23 -7.46
N VAL A 183 -4.45 -8.55 -6.47
CA VAL A 183 -3.74 -7.48 -5.75
C VAL A 183 -3.06 -8.04 -4.53
N PHE A 184 -1.96 -7.42 -4.10
CA PHE A 184 -1.27 -7.80 -2.87
C PHE A 184 -0.79 -6.57 -2.11
N ALA A 185 -0.69 -6.73 -0.79
CA ALA A 185 -0.10 -5.77 0.11
C ALA A 185 0.86 -6.50 1.08
N ALA A 186 1.97 -5.86 1.41
CA ALA A 186 2.94 -6.36 2.38
C ALA A 186 3.30 -5.28 3.40
N ASP A 187 3.67 -5.73 4.60
CA ASP A 187 4.28 -4.90 5.64
C ASP A 187 5.81 -4.92 5.55
N PHE A 188 6.48 -4.25 6.49
CA PHE A 188 7.94 -4.21 6.56
C PHE A 188 8.56 -5.55 7.01
N PHE A 189 7.83 -6.36 7.78
CA PHE A 189 8.30 -7.65 8.30
C PHE A 189 8.15 -8.81 7.31
N GLY A 190 7.55 -8.54 6.14
CA GLY A 190 7.35 -9.50 5.07
C GLY A 190 6.03 -10.27 5.17
N ASN A 191 5.13 -9.92 6.09
CA ASN A 191 3.78 -10.47 6.09
C ASN A 191 3.02 -9.93 4.88
N GLN A 192 2.27 -10.81 4.21
CA GLN A 192 1.60 -10.46 2.96
C GLN A 192 0.14 -10.92 2.97
N THR A 193 -0.72 -10.13 2.33
CA THR A 193 -2.08 -10.50 1.98
C THR A 193 -2.31 -10.35 0.48
N SER A 194 -3.32 -11.04 -0.05
CA SER A 194 -3.76 -10.87 -1.43
C SER A 194 -5.26 -11.01 -1.57
N GLN A 195 -5.82 -10.34 -2.57
CA GLN A 195 -7.23 -10.46 -2.93
C GLN A 195 -7.39 -10.56 -4.45
N ASP A 196 -8.27 -11.47 -4.86
CA ASP A 196 -8.55 -11.75 -6.26
C ASP A 196 -9.89 -11.13 -6.68
N ILE A 197 -9.92 -10.59 -7.90
CA ILE A 197 -11.13 -10.16 -8.59
C ILE A 197 -11.13 -10.77 -9.99
N GLU A 198 -12.26 -11.36 -10.37
CA GLU A 198 -12.48 -11.84 -11.72
C GLU A 198 -12.97 -10.72 -12.64
N PHE A 199 -12.42 -10.65 -13.85
CA PHE A 199 -12.90 -9.75 -14.91
C PHE A 199 -12.82 -10.42 -16.28
N THR A 200 -13.54 -9.84 -17.24
CA THR A 200 -13.57 -10.30 -18.64
C THR A 200 -13.20 -9.15 -19.57
N ILE A 201 -12.56 -9.50 -20.67
CA ILE A 201 -12.28 -8.61 -21.79
C ILE A 201 -13.09 -9.07 -22.99
N GLU A 202 -13.88 -8.15 -23.53
CA GLU A 202 -14.70 -8.30 -24.72
C GLU A 202 -14.43 -7.08 -25.61
N ASN A 203 -13.36 -7.13 -26.40
CA ASN A 203 -13.07 -6.15 -27.45
C ASN A 203 -13.92 -6.42 -28.69
#